data_AF-A0A955ANC7-F1
#
_entry.id   AF-A0A955ANC7-F1
#
_cell.length_a   1.000
_cell.length_b   1.000
_cell.length_c   1.000
_cell.angle_alpha   90.00
_cell.angle_beta   90.00
_cell.angle_gamma   90.00
#
_symmetry.space_group_name_H-M   'P 1'
#
loop_
_entity.id
_entity.type
_entity.pdbx_description
1 polymer ?
#
loop_
_entity_poly.entity_id
_entity_poly.type
_entity_poly.pdbx_seq_one_letter_code
_entity_poly.pdbx_strand_id
1 'polypeptide(L)'
;MNLQLTRRWFLQNSVFGLGTAALAHLGAVNRLQAESNGLPTENPLASRAPHFAGRAKAVIHLFMAGAPSQLELFDNKPLLSSLEGQPLPKSIIGDQRYAFIQPD
;
A
#
# COMPACT_ATOMS: atom_id res chain seq x y z
N MET A 1 -19.49 -11.84 59.77
CA MET A 1 -19.04 -10.75 58.88
C MET A 1 -20.02 -10.67 57.71
N ASN A 2 -21.05 -9.85 57.84
CA ASN A 2 -22.12 -9.73 56.84
C ASN A 2 -21.64 -8.83 55.68
N LEU A 3 -20.98 -9.43 54.70
CA LEU A 3 -20.74 -8.78 53.41
C LEU A 3 -22.09 -8.71 52.70
N GLN A 4 -22.87 -7.66 52.97
CA GLN A 4 -23.93 -7.28 52.06
C GLN A 4 -23.27 -7.17 50.68
N LEU A 5 -23.80 -7.89 49.67
CA LEU A 5 -23.29 -7.89 48.29
C LEU A 5 -23.39 -6.47 47.72
N THR A 6 -22.45 -5.63 48.08
CA THR A 6 -22.35 -4.27 47.56
C THR A 6 -21.86 -4.36 46.13
N ARG A 7 -22.39 -3.50 45.26
CA ARG A 7 -22.01 -3.41 43.84
C ARG A 7 -20.48 -3.33 43.66
N ARG A 8 -19.79 -2.62 44.57
CA ARG A 8 -18.33 -2.49 44.58
C ARG A 8 -17.61 -3.83 44.81
N TRP A 9 -18.04 -4.62 45.79
CA TRP A 9 -17.45 -5.93 46.06
C TRP A 9 -17.69 -6.92 44.91
N PHE A 10 -18.90 -6.92 44.34
CA PHE A 10 -19.22 -7.75 43.17
C PHE A 10 -18.35 -7.38 41.96
N LEU A 11 -18.25 -6.09 41.63
CA LEU A 11 -17.44 -5.63 40.50
C LEU A 11 -15.95 -5.90 40.70
N GLN A 12 -15.41 -5.69 41.90
CA GLN A 12 -14.00 -5.99 42.21
C GLN A 12 -13.65 -7.48 42.03
N ASN A 13 -14.55 -8.39 42.42
CA ASN A 13 -14.28 -9.83 42.34
C ASN A 13 -14.65 -10.46 40.99
N SER A 14 -15.46 -9.78 40.15
CA SER A 14 -15.92 -10.32 38.86
C SER A 14 -15.13 -9.82 37.64
N VAL A 15 -14.15 -8.93 37.82
CA VAL A 15 -13.35 -8.35 36.72
C VAL A 15 -12.70 -9.42 35.85
N PHE A 16 -12.11 -10.44 36.46
CA PHE A 16 -11.42 -11.50 35.72
C PHE A 16 -12.37 -12.34 34.86
N GLY A 17 -13.58 -12.65 35.37
CA GLY A 17 -14.57 -13.44 34.62
C GLY A 17 -15.10 -12.70 33.39
N LEU A 18 -15.46 -11.42 33.54
CA LEU A 18 -15.93 -10.58 32.43
C LEU A 18 -14.83 -10.37 31.38
N GLY A 19 -13.59 -10.15 31.81
CA GLY A 19 -12.44 -10.05 30.91
C GLY A 19 -12.22 -11.32 30.09
N THR A 20 -12.28 -12.50 30.74
CA THR A 20 -12.14 -13.78 30.03
C THR A 20 -13.28 -14.04 29.04
N ALA A 21 -14.52 -13.68 29.40
CA ALA A 21 -15.66 -13.82 28.49
C ALA A 21 -15.55 -12.88 27.28
N ALA A 22 -15.13 -11.63 27.49
CA ALA A 22 -14.88 -10.67 26.42
C ALA A 22 -13.75 -11.13 25.48
N LEU A 23 -12.65 -11.66 26.03
CA LEU A 23 -11.53 -12.19 25.23
C LEU A 23 -11.94 -13.43 24.43
N ALA A 24 -12.69 -14.34 25.04
CA ALA A 24 -13.25 -15.51 24.35
C ALA A 24 -14.20 -15.10 23.22
N HIS A 25 -15.03 -14.07 23.45
CA HIS A 25 -15.92 -13.53 22.42
C HIS A 25 -15.14 -12.92 21.26
N LEU A 26 -14.14 -12.07 21.52
CA LEU A 26 -13.28 -11.49 20.48
C LEU A 26 -12.53 -12.57 19.69
N GLY A 27 -12.00 -13.59 20.36
CA GLY A 27 -11.36 -14.73 19.70
C GLY A 27 -12.32 -15.53 18.82
N ALA A 28 -13.56 -15.74 19.26
CA ALA A 28 -14.59 -16.41 18.48
C ALA A 28 -15.03 -15.59 17.27
N VAL A 29 -15.27 -14.28 17.43
CA VAL A 29 -15.62 -13.37 16.32
C VAL A 29 -14.52 -13.35 15.26
N ASN A 30 -13.26 -13.28 15.68
CA ASN A 30 -12.12 -13.24 14.77
C ASN A 30 -11.96 -14.58 14.00
N ARG A 31 -12.23 -15.71 14.66
CA ARG A 31 -12.26 -17.03 13.99
C ARG A 31 -13.40 -17.13 12.97
N LEU A 32 -14.61 -16.72 13.35
CA LEU A 32 -15.78 -16.74 12.46
C LEU A 32 -15.59 -15.82 11.24
N GLN A 33 -14.94 -14.66 11.41
CA GLN A 33 -14.58 -13.76 10.31
C GLN A 33 -13.46 -14.32 9.41
N ALA A 34 -12.50 -15.05 10.00
CA ALA A 34 -11.46 -15.73 9.22
C ALA A 34 -12.06 -16.87 8.37
N GLU A 35 -13.01 -17.62 8.93
CA GLU A 35 -13.75 -18.69 8.23
C GLU A 35 -14.68 -18.14 7.14
N SER A 36 -15.37 -17.00 7.38
CA SER A 36 -16.28 -16.40 6.39
C SER A 36 -15.56 -15.80 5.18
N ASN A 37 -14.31 -15.38 5.34
CA ASN A 37 -13.54 -14.73 4.26
C ASN A 37 -12.81 -15.73 3.35
N GLY A 38 -12.97 -17.04 3.56
CA GLY A 38 -12.31 -18.07 2.73
C GLY A 38 -10.79 -17.93 2.69
N LEU A 39 -10.19 -17.31 3.71
CA LEU A 39 -8.76 -17.05 3.76
C LEU A 39 -8.05 -18.40 3.98
N PRO A 40 -7.14 -18.82 3.08
CA PRO A 40 -6.34 -20.00 3.33
C PRO A 40 -5.51 -19.75 4.58
N THR A 41 -5.79 -20.52 5.62
CA THR A 41 -5.14 -20.45 6.95
C THR A 41 -3.67 -20.86 6.91
N GLU A 42 -3.17 -21.28 5.75
CA GLU A 42 -1.84 -21.87 5.56
C GLU A 42 -0.75 -20.85 5.16
N ASN A 43 -1.10 -19.68 4.61
CA ASN A 43 -0.10 -18.67 4.25
C ASN A 43 -0.66 -17.22 4.28
N PRO A 44 -0.30 -16.40 5.28
CA PRO A 44 -0.78 -15.02 5.41
C PRO A 44 -0.29 -14.06 4.30
N LEU A 45 0.71 -14.47 3.51
CA LEU A 45 1.22 -13.73 2.36
C LEU A 45 0.67 -14.25 1.03
N ALA A 46 -0.26 -15.21 1.05
CA ALA A 46 -0.88 -15.71 -0.16
C ALA A 46 -1.65 -14.59 -0.90
N SER A 47 -1.60 -14.63 -2.23
CA SER A 47 -2.37 -13.72 -3.08
C SER A 47 -3.87 -13.89 -2.80
N ARG A 48 -4.56 -12.79 -2.51
CA ARG A 48 -6.02 -12.79 -2.29
C ARG A 48 -6.75 -12.95 -3.62
N ALA A 49 -7.85 -13.70 -3.60
CA ALA A 49 -8.76 -13.74 -4.74
C ALA A 49 -9.36 -12.34 -4.98
N PRO A 50 -9.48 -11.89 -6.24
CA PRO A 50 -10.13 -10.62 -6.55
C PRO A 50 -11.63 -10.68 -6.24
N HIS A 51 -12.22 -9.55 -5.85
CA HIS A 51 -13.66 -9.45 -5.58
C HIS A 51 -14.54 -9.73 -6.82
N PHE A 52 -13.98 -9.57 -8.02
CA PHE A 52 -14.67 -9.79 -9.29
C PHE A 52 -13.82 -10.65 -10.22
N ALA A 53 -14.49 -11.40 -11.10
CA ALA A 53 -13.80 -12.13 -12.16
C ALA A 53 -13.03 -11.16 -13.07
N GLY A 54 -11.76 -11.46 -13.32
CA GLY A 54 -10.94 -10.70 -14.26
C GLY A 54 -11.53 -10.77 -15.66
N ARG A 55 -11.93 -9.63 -16.22
CA ARG A 55 -12.51 -9.54 -17.57
C ARG A 55 -11.43 -9.41 -18.66
N ALA A 56 -10.30 -8.78 -18.33
CA ALA A 56 -9.18 -8.61 -19.25
C ALA A 56 -8.36 -9.90 -19.35
N LYS A 57 -8.13 -10.37 -20.58
CA LYS A 57 -7.34 -11.58 -20.87
C LYS A 57 -5.87 -11.27 -21.19
N ALA A 58 -5.59 -10.05 -21.68
CA ALA A 58 -4.26 -9.57 -22.00
C ALA A 58 -4.18 -8.06 -21.76
N VAL A 59 -3.01 -7.58 -21.38
CA VAL A 59 -2.69 -6.14 -21.24
C VAL A 59 -1.47 -5.86 -22.10
N ILE A 60 -1.64 -5.02 -23.12
CA ILE A 60 -0.53 -4.56 -23.97
C ILE A 60 -0.17 -3.15 -23.51
N HIS A 61 1.02 -2.99 -22.94
CA HIS A 61 1.55 -1.69 -22.53
C HIS A 61 2.59 -1.23 -23.54
N LEU A 62 2.32 -0.09 -24.19
CA LEU A 62 3.23 0.52 -25.16
C LEU A 62 3.85 1.76 -24.51
N PHE A 63 5.16 1.69 -24.22
CA PHE A 63 5.92 2.84 -23.75
C PHE A 63 6.64 3.50 -24.94
N MET A 64 6.22 4.71 -25.29
CA MET A 64 6.85 5.50 -26.35
C MET A 64 7.99 6.32 -25.74
N ALA A 65 9.21 5.78 -25.81
CA ALA A 65 10.39 6.50 -25.35
C ALA A 65 10.61 7.77 -26.21
N GLY A 66 10.78 8.92 -25.55
CA GLY A 66 11.05 10.20 -26.20
C GLY A 66 9.84 11.12 -26.40
N ALA A 67 8.62 10.70 -26.04
CA ALA A 67 7.48 11.60 -26.00
C ALA A 67 7.57 12.57 -24.79
N PRO A 68 7.12 13.83 -24.93
CA PRO A 68 7.01 14.73 -23.79
C PRO A 68 6.06 14.14 -22.74
N SER A 69 6.41 14.26 -21.47
CA SER A 69 5.53 13.80 -20.40
C SER A 69 4.22 14.58 -20.42
N GLN A 70 3.13 13.99 -19.91
CA GLN A 70 1.83 14.68 -19.84
C GLN A 70 1.93 16.02 -19.09
N LEU A 71 2.82 16.11 -18.10
CA LEU A 71 3.05 17.33 -17.32
C LEU A 71 3.74 18.43 -18.13
N GLU A 72 4.51 18.04 -19.13
CA GLU A 72 5.41 18.92 -19.88
C GLU A 72 4.75 19.46 -21.17
N LEU A 73 3.60 18.91 -21.57
CA LEU A 73 3.02 19.09 -22.90
C LEU A 73 2.59 20.53 -23.21
N PHE A 74 2.19 21.28 -22.20
CA PHE A 74 1.66 22.65 -22.34
C PHE A 74 2.45 23.70 -21.56
N ASP A 75 3.61 23.33 -21.03
CA ASP A 75 4.44 24.24 -20.26
C ASP A 75 5.50 24.88 -21.17
N ASN A 76 5.47 26.22 -21.24
CA ASN A 76 6.39 26.97 -22.08
C ASN A 76 7.77 27.04 -21.42
N LYS A 77 8.79 26.48 -22.08
CA LYS A 77 10.16 26.40 -21.56
C LYS A 77 11.13 27.23 -22.39
N PRO A 78 11.13 28.56 -22.25
CA PRO A 78 11.89 29.46 -23.12
C PRO A 78 13.40 29.21 -23.03
N LEU A 79 13.90 28.84 -21.84
CA LEU A 79 15.30 28.49 -21.65
C LEU A 79 15.67 27.22 -22.45
N LEU A 80 14.84 26.19 -22.44
CA LEU A 80 15.11 24.97 -23.21
C LEU A 80 15.08 25.26 -24.72
N SER A 81 14.14 26.09 -25.18
CA SER A 81 14.12 26.55 -26.59
C SER A 81 15.40 27.30 -26.96
N SER A 82 15.94 28.13 -26.07
CA SER A 82 17.19 28.85 -26.33
C SER A 82 18.43 27.96 -26.36
N LEU A 83 18.40 26.84 -25.64
CA LEU A 83 19.49 25.88 -25.51
C LEU A 83 19.36 24.71 -26.49
N GLU A 84 18.34 24.72 -27.35
CA GLU A 84 18.08 23.66 -28.31
C GLU A 84 19.29 23.46 -29.25
N GLY A 85 19.70 22.21 -29.42
CA GLY A 85 20.85 21.83 -30.25
C GLY A 85 22.22 22.12 -29.65
N GLN A 86 22.31 22.72 -28.46
CA GLN A 86 23.59 22.93 -27.78
C GLN A 86 24.04 21.64 -27.08
N PRO A 87 25.37 21.38 -27.00
CA PRO A 87 25.88 20.24 -26.25
C PRO A 87 25.56 20.37 -24.77
N LEU A 88 25.33 19.23 -24.11
CA LEU A 88 25.04 19.22 -22.68
C LEU A 88 26.26 19.75 -21.90
N PRO A 89 26.09 20.69 -20.95
CA PRO A 89 27.22 21.20 -20.19
C PRO A 89 27.92 20.10 -19.40
N LYS A 90 29.25 20.17 -19.30
CA LYS A 90 30.06 19.21 -18.53
C LYS A 90 29.64 19.12 -17.05
N SER A 91 29.13 20.21 -16.48
CA SER A 91 28.59 20.24 -15.12
C SER A 91 27.34 19.38 -14.92
N ILE A 92 26.57 19.14 -15.98
CA ILE A 92 25.38 18.29 -15.96
C ILE A 92 25.74 16.84 -16.23
N ILE A 93 26.68 16.58 -17.15
CA ILE A 93 27.14 15.22 -17.46
C ILE A 93 27.89 14.60 -16.28
N GLY A 94 28.80 15.36 -15.67
CA GLY A 94 29.66 14.85 -14.60
C GLY A 94 30.34 13.53 -14.99
N ASP A 95 30.23 12.52 -14.12
CA ASP A 95 30.76 11.17 -14.35
C ASP A 95 29.69 10.18 -14.87
N GLN A 96 28.51 10.67 -15.27
CA GLN A 96 27.38 9.83 -15.68
C GLN A 96 27.49 9.42 -17.15
N ARG A 97 27.18 8.15 -17.44
CA ARG A 97 27.05 7.64 -18.81
C ARG A 97 25.59 7.63 -19.23
N TYR A 98 25.24 8.46 -20.21
CA TYR A 98 23.92 8.44 -20.85
C TYR A 98 23.94 7.53 -22.07
N ALA A 99 22.82 6.81 -22.28
CA ALA A 99 22.72 5.84 -23.38
C ALA A 99 22.79 6.47 -24.77
N PHE A 100 22.38 7.74 -24.92
CA PHE A 100 22.19 8.39 -26.22
C PHE A 100 22.87 9.77 -26.35
N ILE A 101 23.60 10.21 -25.32
CA ILE A 101 24.29 11.52 -25.33
C ILE A 101 25.79 11.25 -25.36
N GLN A 102 26.45 11.71 -26.42
CA GLN A 102 27.91 11.70 -26.48
C GLN A 102 28.48 12.91 -25.73
N PRO A 103 29.59 12.74 -25.00
CA PRO A 103 30.20 13.82 -24.20
C PRO A 103 30.90 14.91 -25.04
N ASP A 104 30.95 14.74 -26.37
CA ASP A 104 31.64 15.57 -27.37
C ASP A 104 30.80 15.82 -28.63
#